data_AF-A0A954U598-F1
#
_entry.id   AF-A0A954U598-F1
#
_cell.length_a   1.000
_cell.length_b   1.000
_cell.length_c   1.000
_cell.angle_alpha   90.00
_cell.angle_beta   90.00
_cell.angle_gamma   90.00
#
_symmetry.space_group_name_H-M   'P 1'
#
loop_
_entity.id
_entity.type
_entity.pdbx_description
1 polymer ?
#
loop_
_entity_poly.entity_id
_entity_poly.type
_entity_poly.pdbx_seq_one_letter_code
_entity_poly.pdbx_strand_id
1 'polypeptide(L)' 'EPDRADAAWDLVVSLYKVAQIDEDHNRELLSRALTILRRLYAAGSLYPNQVQAMEQLEEMLGAAEDGA' A
#
# COMPACT_ATOMS: atom_id res chain seq x y z
N GLU A 1 5.29 -19.16 -0.21
CA GLU A 1 4.71 -19.50 1.10
C GLU A 1 3.62 -18.49 1.40
N PRO A 2 2.36 -18.92 1.55
CA PRO A 2 1.21 -18.04 1.80
C PRO A 2 1.38 -17.18 3.07
N ASP A 3 2.03 -17.72 4.11
CA ASP A 3 2.28 -16.99 5.37
C ASP A 3 3.07 -15.69 5.16
N ARG A 4 3.96 -15.65 4.15
CA ARG A 4 4.71 -14.44 3.82
C ARG A 4 3.85 -13.39 3.10
N ALA A 5 2.86 -13.83 2.33
CA ALA A 5 1.94 -12.93 1.63
C ALA A 5 0.98 -12.27 2.62
N ASP A 6 0.46 -13.05 3.59
CA ASP A 6 -0.42 -12.54 4.64
C ASP A 6 0.32 -11.53 5.53
N ALA A 7 1.54 -11.85 5.99
CA ALA A 7 2.35 -10.92 6.76
C ALA A 7 2.70 -9.63 5.98
N ALA A 8 2.92 -9.74 4.67
CA ALA A 8 3.16 -8.58 3.82
C ALA A 8 1.90 -7.72 3.64
N TRP A 9 0.72 -8.34 3.56
CA TRP A 9 -0.56 -7.65 3.54
C TRP A 9 -0.84 -6.92 4.86
N ASP A 10 -0.60 -7.55 6.01
CA ASP A 10 -0.74 -6.89 7.31
C ASP A 10 0.18 -5.67 7.46
N LEU A 11 1.38 -5.75 6.89
CA LEU A 11 2.29 -4.61 6.83
C LEU A 11 1.73 -3.47 5.96
N VAL A 12 1.15 -3.79 4.80
CA VAL A 12 0.47 -2.79 3.95
C VAL A 12 -0.64 -2.08 4.71
N VAL A 13 -1.50 -2.83 5.40
CA VAL A 13 -2.59 -2.27 6.20
C VAL A 13 -2.06 -1.37 7.32
N SER A 14 -0.97 -1.77 7.97
CA SER A 14 -0.33 -0.97 9.03
C SER A 14 0.25 0.33 8.48
N LEU A 15 0.99 0.28 7.38
CA LEU A 15 1.55 1.46 6.72
C LEU A 15 0.45 2.44 6.28
N TYR A 16 -0.63 1.91 5.69
CA TYR A 16 -1.79 2.72 5.30
C TYR A 16 -2.41 3.44 6.50
N LYS A 17 -2.65 2.73 7.62
CA LYS A 17 -3.21 3.33 8.84
C LYS A 17 -2.32 4.41 9.44
N VAL A 18 -1.00 4.17 9.48
CA VAL A 18 -0.05 5.18 10.00
C VAL A 18 -0.02 6.40 9.09
N ALA A 19 -0.08 6.22 7.77
CA ALA A 19 -0.13 7.34 6.82
C ALA A 19 -1.35 8.26 7.05
N GLN A 20 -2.48 7.73 7.53
CA GLN A 20 -3.65 8.55 7.86
C GLN A 20 -3.48 9.41 9.12
N ILE A 21 -2.45 9.15 9.92
CA ILE A 21 -2.21 9.81 11.22
C ILE A 21 -0.97 10.71 11.14
N ASP A 22 0.08 10.26 10.45
CA ASP A 22 1.34 10.96 10.27
C ASP A 22 1.36 11.65 8.89
N GLU A 23 0.83 12.87 8.84
CA GLU A 23 0.74 13.67 7.60
C GLU A 23 2.13 14.00 7.02
N ASP A 24 3.13 14.23 7.88
CA ASP A 24 4.50 14.57 7.47
C ASP A 24 5.17 13.42 6.70
N HIS A 25 4.85 12.17 7.06
CA HIS A 25 5.40 10.96 6.42
C HIS A 25 4.40 10.19 5.56
N ASN A 26 3.19 10.70 5.39
CA ASN A 26 2.09 10.02 4.69
C ASN A 26 2.55 9.48 3.33
N ARG A 27 3.17 10.34 2.51
CA ARG A 27 3.63 9.98 1.16
C ARG A 27 4.63 8.83 1.17
N GLU A 28 5.61 8.85 2.08
CA GLU A 28 6.62 7.79 2.18
C GLU A 28 5.96 6.45 2.56
N LEU A 29 5.05 6.49 3.54
CA LEU A 29 4.34 5.33 4.03
C LEU A 29 3.43 4.71 2.96
N LEU A 30 2.66 5.53 2.23
CA LEU A 30 1.82 5.09 1.12
C LEU A 30 2.66 4.52 -0.04
N SER A 31 3.78 5.18 -0.39
CA SER A 31 4.70 4.70 -1.44
C SER A 31 5.29 3.32 -1.09
N ARG A 32 5.65 3.12 0.18
CA ARG A 32 6.15 1.84 0.68
C ARG A 32 5.08 0.76 0.65
N ALA A 33 3.84 1.09 1.04
CA ALA A 33 2.70 0.18 0.96
C ALA A 33 2.44 -0.26 -0.49
N LEU A 34 2.41 0.69 -1.43
CA LEU A 34 2.21 0.41 -2.85
C LEU A 34 3.34 -0.47 -3.43
N THR A 35 4.58 -0.24 -3.02
CA THR A 35 5.73 -1.07 -3.43
C THR A 35 5.57 -2.53 -3.00
N ILE A 36 5.08 -2.78 -1.79
CA ILE A 36 4.81 -4.14 -1.30
C ILE A 36 3.70 -4.78 -2.12
N LEU A 37 2.59 -4.07 -2.37
CA LEU A 37 1.49 -4.62 -3.17
C LEU A 37 1.92 -4.95 -4.60
N ARG A 38 2.70 -4.09 -5.26
CA ARG A 38 3.23 -4.36 -6.61
C ARG A 38 4.08 -5.64 -6.64
N ARG A 39 4.87 -5.89 -5.59
CA ARG A 39 5.65 -7.14 -5.47
C ARG A 39 4.76 -8.35 -5.28
N LEU A 40 3.73 -8.26 -4.44
CA LEU A 40 2.76 -9.34 -4.23
C LEU A 40 1.97 -9.63 -5.51
N TYR A 41 1.57 -8.59 -6.24
CA TYR A 41 0.89 -8.70 -7.53
C TYR A 41 1.76 -9.43 -8.57
N ALA A 42 3.02 -8.98 -8.73
CA ALA A 42 3.97 -9.61 -9.63
C ALA A 42 4.26 -11.09 -9.27
N ALA A 43 4.15 -11.44 -7.98
CA ALA A 43 4.28 -12.81 -7.49
C ALA A 43 2.99 -13.64 -7.59
N GLY A 44 1.89 -13.09 -8.12
CA GLY A 44 0.59 -13.76 -8.19
C GLY A 44 0.02 -14.11 -6.80
N SER A 45 0.43 -13.38 -5.77
CA SER A 45 0.13 -13.67 -4.36
C SER A 45 -0.93 -12.75 -3.75
N LEU A 46 -1.56 -11.89 -4.55
CA LEU A 46 -2.69 -11.06 -4.11
C LEU A 46 -4.01 -11.78 -4.35
N TYR A 47 -4.93 -11.63 -3.40
CA TYR A 47 -6.34 -11.94 -3.61
C TYR A 47 -7.01 -10.87 -4.48
N PRO A 48 -8.08 -11.22 -5.23
CA PRO A 48 -8.77 -10.27 -6.12
C PRO A 48 -9.24 -8.99 -5.43
N ASN A 49 -9.69 -9.08 -4.18
CA ASN A 49 -10.12 -7.92 -3.39
C ASN A 49 -8.95 -7.02 -2.94
N GLN A 50 -7.71 -7.51 -2.95
CA GLN A 50 -6.52 -6.73 -2.59
C GLN A 50 -5.97 -5.92 -3.77
N VAL A 51 -6.33 -6.28 -5.01
CA VAL A 51 -5.92 -5.53 -6.21
C VAL A 51 -6.48 -4.11 -6.19
N GLN A 52 -7.71 -3.93 -5.73
CA GLN A 52 -8.34 -2.61 -5.58
C GLN A 52 -7.59 -1.69 -4.61
N ALA A 53 -6.85 -2.25 -3.65
CA ALA A 53 -6.05 -1.45 -2.72
C ALA A 53 -4.84 -0.78 -3.41
N MET A 54 -4.35 -1.35 -4.53
CA MET A 54 -3.28 -0.72 -5.31
C MET A 54 -3.78 0.56 -5.98
N GLU A 55 -4.95 0.51 -6.63
CA GLU A 55 -5.56 1.65 -7.31
C GLU A 55 -5.83 2.79 -6.32
N GLN A 56 -6.40 2.47 -5.14
CA GLN A 56 -6.65 3.46 -4.09
C GLN A 56 -5.36 4.13 -3.60
N LEU A 57 -4.28 3.35 -3.38
CA LEU A 57 -3.01 3.92 -2.95
C LEU A 57 -2.36 4.80 -4.03
N GLU A 58 -2.54 4.46 -5.31
CA GLU A 58 -2.07 5.28 -6.44
C GLU A 58 -2.83 6.60 -6.53
N GLU A 59 -4.15 6.59 -6.37
CA GLU A 59 -4.97 7.81 -6.30
C GLU A 59 -4.57 8.72 -5.13
N MET A 60 -4.36 8.15 -3.95
CA MET A 60 -3.96 8.92 -2.76
C MET A 60 -2.56 9.52 -2.90
N LEU A 61 -1.63 8.80 -3.52
CA LEU A 61 -0.29 9.33 -3.81
C LEU A 61 -0.34 10.45 -4.85
N GLY A 62 -1.19 10.34 -5.87
CA GLY A 62 -1.42 11.42 -6.84
C GLY A 62 -2.05 12.67 -6.19
N ALA A 63 -3.05 12.48 -5.33
CA ALA A 63 -3.64 13.59 -4.58
C ALA A 63 -2.63 14.28 -3.63
N ALA A 64 -1.68 13.53 -3.08
CA ALA A 64 -0.59 14.08 -2.27
C ALA A 64 0.50 14.80 -3.11
N GLU A 65 0.55 14.59 -4.42
CA GLU A 65 1.44 15.32 -5.35
C GLU A 65 0.90 16.70 -5.72
N ASP A 66 -0.41 16.83 -5.88
CA ASP A 66 -1.06 18.08 -6.32
C ASP A 66 -1.29 19.09 -5.17
N GLY A 67 -1.11 18.67 -3.92
CA GLY A 67 -1.36 19.48 -2.72
C GLY A 67 -0.12 20.12 -2.08
N ALA A 68 1.09 19.86 -2.60
CA ALA A 68 2.38 20.36 -2.08
C ALA A 68 2.95 21.49 -2.94
#